data_AF-A0A1D1ZTJ0-F1
#
_entry.id   AF-A0A1D1ZTJ0-F1
#
_cell.length_a   1.000
_cell.length_b   1.000
_cell.length_c   1.000
_cell.angle_alpha   90.00
_cell.angle_beta   90.00
_cell.angle_gamma   90.00
#
_symmetry.space_group_name_H-M   'P 1'
#
loop_
_entity.id
_entity.type
_entity.pdbx_description
1 polymer ?
#
loop_
_entity_poly.entity_id
_entity_poly.type
_entity_poly.pdbx_seq_one_letter_code
_entity_poly.pdbx_strand_id
1 'polypeptide(L)'
;MGDLMAESEGLRWLGPLRYEVVGARMLAANRSYRARLSYLPPPREAQPSFTRACRAGCDACRAGLHPAPGDAELGRPATVLWQTRRSEWVTLEEEEFAGFMMVVMPCRSDKSKNGVAKYGHLSDGKLHLVVIKRCSRLMYLRFLLRMAHIGLEAGGDHGDYIKVIPALAVRIEPIGKESQWNVDGELLPSSIFTAQLHRGAVDVFARGVDG
;
A
#
# COMPACT_ATOMS: atom_id res chain seq x y z
N MET A 1 -4.11 -7.13 -6.51
CA MET A 1 -5.18 -6.22 -6.99
C MET A 1 -5.04 -5.90 -8.48
N GLY A 2 -3.84 -5.94 -9.08
CA GLY A 2 -3.72 -5.70 -10.53
C GLY A 2 -4.39 -6.77 -11.40
N ASP A 3 -4.30 -8.05 -11.05
CA ASP A 3 -5.08 -9.09 -11.75
C ASP A 3 -6.61 -8.82 -11.73
N LEU A 4 -7.14 -8.17 -10.66
CA LEU A 4 -8.56 -7.82 -10.56
C LEU A 4 -8.92 -6.79 -11.62
N MET A 5 -8.08 -5.76 -11.79
CA MET A 5 -8.24 -4.75 -12.83
C MET A 5 -8.17 -5.42 -14.20
N ALA A 6 -7.11 -6.16 -14.47
CA ALA A 6 -6.87 -6.84 -15.73
C ALA A 6 -8.04 -7.71 -16.18
N GLU A 7 -8.52 -8.60 -15.29
CA GLU A 7 -9.62 -9.51 -15.60
C GLU A 7 -10.96 -8.76 -15.69
N SER A 8 -11.14 -7.65 -14.98
CA SER A 8 -12.37 -6.85 -15.03
C SER A 8 -12.54 -6.02 -16.30
N GLU A 9 -11.45 -5.71 -17.02
CA GLU A 9 -11.51 -4.95 -18.27
C GLU A 9 -12.30 -5.67 -19.37
N GLY A 10 -12.28 -7.00 -19.38
CA GLY A 10 -13.10 -7.81 -20.30
C GLY A 10 -14.61 -7.78 -19.99
N LEU A 11 -14.98 -7.24 -18.83
CA LEU A 11 -16.34 -7.22 -18.29
C LEU A 11 -16.91 -5.80 -18.16
N ARG A 12 -16.38 -4.84 -18.92
CA ARG A 12 -16.84 -3.43 -18.91
C ARG A 12 -18.35 -3.27 -19.09
N TRP A 13 -18.99 -4.17 -19.82
CA TRP A 13 -20.43 -4.18 -20.07
C TRP A 13 -21.29 -4.39 -18.81
N LEU A 14 -20.75 -4.98 -17.74
CA LEU A 14 -21.45 -5.08 -16.44
C LEU A 14 -21.39 -3.78 -15.62
N GLY A 15 -20.71 -2.75 -16.10
CA GLY A 15 -20.49 -1.53 -15.32
C GLY A 15 -19.76 -1.83 -14.00
N PRO A 16 -20.10 -1.14 -12.88
CA PRO A 16 -19.41 -1.31 -11.60
C PRO A 16 -19.45 -2.73 -11.01
N LEU A 17 -20.46 -3.54 -11.37
CA LEU A 17 -20.63 -4.91 -10.87
C LEU A 17 -19.47 -5.84 -11.29
N ARG A 18 -18.73 -5.49 -12.35
CA ARG A 18 -17.57 -6.23 -12.83
C ARG A 18 -16.54 -6.51 -11.74
N TYR A 19 -16.34 -5.57 -10.81
CA TYR A 19 -15.37 -5.72 -9.73
C TYR A 19 -15.80 -6.74 -8.68
N GLU A 20 -17.10 -6.86 -8.43
CA GLU A 20 -17.65 -7.81 -7.47
C GLU A 20 -17.62 -9.24 -8.03
N VAL A 21 -17.96 -9.40 -9.31
CA VAL A 21 -17.88 -10.69 -10.01
C VAL A 21 -16.45 -11.21 -10.08
N VAL A 22 -15.51 -10.37 -10.54
CA VAL A 22 -14.09 -10.77 -10.61
C VAL A 22 -13.53 -10.96 -9.20
N GLY A 23 -13.88 -10.10 -8.24
CA GLY A 23 -13.46 -10.23 -6.85
C GLY A 23 -13.89 -11.56 -6.23
N ALA A 24 -15.14 -11.98 -6.44
CA ALA A 24 -15.64 -13.28 -5.98
C ALA A 24 -14.89 -14.45 -6.65
N ARG A 25 -14.62 -14.35 -7.96
CA ARG A 25 -13.83 -15.35 -8.68
C ARG A 25 -12.41 -15.47 -8.12
N MET A 26 -11.77 -14.35 -7.82
CA MET A 26 -10.43 -14.31 -7.27
C MET A 26 -10.36 -14.86 -5.85
N LEU A 27 -11.34 -14.52 -5.02
CA LEU A 27 -11.48 -15.08 -3.68
C LEU A 27 -11.62 -16.61 -3.75
N ALA A 28 -12.42 -17.13 -4.68
CA ALA A 28 -12.57 -18.57 -4.90
C ALA A 28 -11.26 -19.21 -5.40
N ALA A 29 -10.55 -18.56 -6.32
CA ALA A 29 -9.28 -19.05 -6.86
C ALA A 29 -8.14 -19.02 -5.82
N ASN A 30 -8.14 -18.05 -4.90
CA ASN A 30 -7.18 -17.89 -3.80
C ASN A 30 -5.71 -18.05 -4.25
N ARG A 31 -5.36 -17.36 -5.34
CA ARG A 31 -4.02 -17.42 -5.92
C ARG A 31 -3.00 -16.78 -4.96
N SER A 32 -1.79 -17.31 -5.02
CA SER A 32 -0.60 -16.75 -4.39
C SER A 32 0.51 -16.62 -5.42
N TYR A 33 1.44 -15.70 -5.15
CA TYR A 33 2.53 -15.32 -6.02
C TYR A 33 3.82 -15.39 -5.23
N ARG A 34 4.87 -15.92 -5.86
CA ARG A 34 6.19 -15.88 -5.26
C ARG A 34 6.89 -14.59 -5.65
N ALA A 35 7.51 -13.92 -4.69
CA ALA A 35 8.24 -12.68 -4.92
C ALA A 35 9.28 -12.43 -3.82
N ARG A 36 10.33 -11.70 -4.15
CA ARG A 36 11.22 -11.06 -3.18
C ARG A 36 10.72 -9.65 -2.90
N LEU A 37 10.39 -9.37 -1.65
CA LEU A 37 9.99 -8.04 -1.19
C LEU A 37 11.08 -7.42 -0.32
N SER A 38 11.58 -6.27 -0.75
CA SER A 38 12.50 -5.43 0.01
C SER A 38 11.91 -4.02 0.19
N TYR A 39 12.10 -3.42 1.35
CA TYR A 39 11.65 -2.06 1.64
C TYR A 39 12.68 -1.28 2.46
N LEU A 40 12.66 0.04 2.30
CA LEU A 40 13.42 0.97 3.13
C LEU A 40 12.50 1.49 4.25
N PRO A 41 12.72 1.13 5.52
CA PRO A 41 11.91 1.63 6.63
C PRO A 41 12.18 3.13 6.88
N PRO A 42 11.21 3.87 7.46
CA PRO A 42 11.50 5.19 7.99
C PRO A 42 12.46 5.13 9.20
N PRO A 43 13.18 6.21 9.50
CA PRO A 43 14.01 6.32 10.71
C PRO A 43 13.21 5.96 11.97
N ARG A 44 13.87 5.37 12.98
CA ARG A 44 13.22 4.93 14.23
C ARG A 44 12.46 6.05 14.95
N GLU A 45 12.96 7.27 14.91
CA GLU A 45 12.31 8.46 15.49
C GLU A 45 11.07 8.91 14.72
N ALA A 46 10.99 8.56 13.43
CA ALA A 46 9.83 8.79 12.57
C ALA A 46 8.85 7.60 12.62
N GLN A 47 9.16 6.53 13.36
CA GLN A 47 8.21 5.45 13.60
C GLN A 47 7.08 5.96 14.51
N PRO A 48 5.86 5.48 14.31
CA PRO A 48 4.67 6.27 14.55
C PRO A 48 3.96 5.90 15.86
N SER A 49 3.50 6.93 16.57
CA SER A 49 2.25 6.85 17.33
C SER A 49 1.07 7.07 16.35
N PHE A 50 0.77 6.06 15.52
CA PHE A 50 -0.38 6.07 14.59
C PHE A 50 -1.69 5.90 15.38
N THR A 51 -2.13 6.91 16.10
CA THR A 51 -3.41 6.86 16.83
C THR A 51 -4.42 7.88 16.35
N ARG A 52 -4.01 8.80 15.47
CA ARG A 52 -4.86 9.91 15.00
C ARG A 52 -5.05 9.89 13.50
N ALA A 53 -6.32 9.96 13.11
CA ALA A 53 -6.74 10.08 11.74
C ALA A 53 -6.34 11.43 11.12
N CYS A 54 -5.98 11.44 9.84
CA CYS A 54 -5.76 12.68 9.08
C CYS A 54 -7.06 13.47 8.93
N ARG A 55 -7.01 14.76 9.23
CA ARG A 55 -8.12 15.73 9.18
C ARG A 55 -7.63 17.05 8.59
N ALA A 56 -8.56 17.94 8.27
CA ALA A 56 -8.23 19.28 7.79
C ALA A 56 -7.24 19.99 8.75
N GLY A 57 -6.08 20.41 8.22
CA GLY A 57 -5.08 21.16 8.99
C GLY A 57 -4.35 20.36 10.08
N CYS A 58 -4.26 19.03 9.98
CA CYS A 58 -3.53 18.25 10.99
C CYS A 58 -2.02 18.58 11.04
N ASP A 59 -1.44 18.48 12.23
CA ASP A 59 -0.05 18.88 12.48
C ASP A 59 0.96 18.02 11.71
N ALA A 60 0.69 16.71 11.56
CA ALA A 60 1.56 15.80 10.81
C ALA A 60 1.70 16.22 9.34
N CYS A 61 0.59 16.58 8.68
CA CYS A 61 0.64 17.06 7.30
C CYS A 61 1.25 18.46 7.20
N ARG A 62 0.98 19.35 8.17
CA ARG A 62 1.60 20.69 8.22
C ARG A 62 3.11 20.62 8.38
N ALA A 63 3.61 19.78 9.28
CA ALA A 63 5.04 19.54 9.43
C ALA A 63 5.66 18.98 8.14
N GLY A 64 4.90 18.13 7.43
CA GLY A 64 5.27 17.55 6.14
C GLY A 64 5.49 18.54 4.99
N LEU A 65 4.95 19.75 5.09
CA LEU A 65 5.14 20.82 4.10
C LEU A 65 6.55 21.41 4.16
N HIS A 66 7.25 21.22 5.28
CA HIS A 66 8.62 21.68 5.43
C HIS A 66 9.61 20.55 5.07
N PRO A 67 10.71 20.85 4.36
CA PRO A 67 11.76 19.87 4.10
C PRO A 67 12.36 19.35 5.41
N ALA A 68 12.49 18.03 5.53
CA ALA A 68 13.18 17.38 6.63
C ALA A 68 14.59 16.98 6.18
N PRO A 69 15.51 16.81 7.15
CA PRO A 69 16.80 16.21 6.88
C PRO A 69 16.65 14.87 6.15
N GLY A 70 17.34 14.71 5.03
CA GLY A 70 17.31 13.49 4.22
C GLY A 70 16.27 13.46 3.10
N ASP A 71 15.33 14.41 3.03
CA ASP A 71 14.31 14.44 1.95
C ASP A 71 14.94 14.57 0.55
N ALA A 72 16.04 15.34 0.43
CA ALA A 72 16.75 15.48 -0.84
C ALA A 72 17.38 14.15 -1.31
N GLU A 73 17.93 13.37 -0.38
CA GLU A 73 18.49 12.05 -0.68
C GLU A 73 17.38 11.05 -0.98
N LEU A 74 16.30 11.08 -0.20
CA LEU A 74 15.05 10.37 -0.43
C LEU A 74 14.26 10.89 -1.63
N GLY A 75 14.76 11.89 -2.37
CA GLY A 75 14.22 12.32 -3.66
C GLY A 75 14.89 11.62 -4.84
N ARG A 76 15.99 10.89 -4.63
CA ARG A 76 16.70 10.16 -5.69
C ARG A 76 15.95 8.87 -6.06
N PRO A 77 15.90 8.44 -7.33
CA PRO A 77 15.13 7.27 -7.75
C PRO A 77 15.39 6.04 -6.88
N ALA A 78 14.34 5.25 -6.64
CA ALA A 78 14.39 4.07 -5.77
C ALA A 78 15.46 3.06 -6.19
N THR A 79 15.79 2.97 -7.48
CA THR A 79 16.90 2.15 -8.00
C THR A 79 18.26 2.64 -7.51
N VAL A 80 18.44 3.95 -7.38
CA VAL A 80 19.63 4.57 -6.79
C VAL A 80 19.65 4.31 -5.28
N LEU A 81 18.54 4.54 -4.58
CA LEU A 81 18.43 4.25 -3.15
C LEU A 81 18.71 2.78 -2.81
N TRP A 82 18.30 1.86 -3.68
CA TRP A 82 18.60 0.43 -3.56
C TRP A 82 20.09 0.14 -3.61
N GLN A 83 20.84 0.88 -4.44
CA GLN A 83 22.29 0.72 -4.58
C GLN A 83 23.05 1.42 -3.45
N THR A 84 22.67 2.65 -3.10
CA THR A 84 23.44 3.48 -2.17
C THR A 84 23.19 3.17 -0.70
N ARG A 85 21.97 2.72 -0.33
CA ARG A 85 21.56 2.47 1.06
C ARG A 85 21.27 0.99 1.34
N ARG A 86 21.87 0.08 0.57
CA ARG A 86 21.51 -1.36 0.53
C ARG A 86 21.47 -2.05 1.91
N SER A 87 22.33 -1.65 2.84
CA SER A 87 22.40 -2.20 4.21
C SER A 87 21.21 -1.82 5.08
N GLU A 88 20.48 -0.76 4.73
CA GLU A 88 19.32 -0.27 5.47
C GLU A 88 17.99 -0.86 4.95
N TRP A 89 18.01 -1.45 3.76
CA TRP A 89 16.85 -2.14 3.22
C TRP A 89 16.60 -3.45 3.95
N VAL A 90 15.35 -3.67 4.32
CA VAL A 90 14.88 -4.89 4.95
C VAL A 90 14.20 -5.75 3.89
N THR A 91 14.63 -7.01 3.77
CA THR A 91 13.98 -8.01 2.92
C THR A 91 13.15 -8.94 3.79
N LEU A 92 11.91 -9.20 3.42
CA LEU A 92 11.10 -10.19 4.12
C LEU A 92 11.58 -11.61 3.80
N GLU A 93 11.61 -12.46 4.81
CA GLU A 93 11.96 -13.89 4.67
C GLU A 93 10.87 -14.67 3.93
N GLU A 94 9.63 -14.20 4.02
CA GLU A 94 8.52 -14.81 3.28
C GLU A 94 8.68 -14.60 1.78
N GLU A 95 8.49 -15.66 1.00
CA GLU A 95 8.58 -15.58 -0.46
C GLU A 95 7.24 -15.74 -1.16
N GLU A 96 6.16 -16.12 -0.47
CA GLU A 96 4.86 -16.40 -1.09
C GLU A 96 3.72 -15.57 -0.48
N PHE A 97 3.02 -14.82 -1.35
CA PHE A 97 2.09 -13.77 -0.97
C PHE A 97 0.76 -13.91 -1.71
N ALA A 98 -0.34 -13.63 -1.03
CA ALA A 98 -1.65 -13.49 -1.67
C ALA A 98 -1.80 -12.11 -2.37
N GLY A 99 -1.06 -11.10 -1.91
CA GLY A 99 -1.03 -9.81 -2.57
C GLY A 99 -0.27 -8.73 -1.80
N PHE A 100 -0.03 -7.63 -2.51
CA PHE A 100 0.56 -6.41 -1.99
C PHE A 100 -0.34 -5.22 -2.29
N MET A 101 -0.39 -4.25 -1.39
CA MET A 101 -0.99 -2.94 -1.65
C MET A 101 -0.06 -1.86 -1.08
N MET A 102 0.03 -0.75 -1.78
CA MET A 102 0.83 0.40 -1.37
C MET A 102 -0.08 1.62 -1.43
N VAL A 103 -0.26 2.27 -0.28
CA VAL A 103 -1.13 3.43 -0.18
C VAL A 103 -0.37 4.56 0.51
N VAL A 104 -0.47 5.76 -0.05
CA VAL A 104 0.23 6.97 0.43
C VAL A 104 -0.71 7.95 1.14
N MET A 105 -1.98 7.59 1.25
CA MET A 105 -3.04 8.37 1.88
C MET A 105 -4.06 7.42 2.51
N PRO A 106 -5.03 7.91 3.31
CA PRO A 106 -6.04 7.05 3.91
C PRO A 106 -6.84 6.18 2.93
N CYS A 107 -7.07 6.66 1.71
CA CYS A 107 -7.89 5.99 0.70
C CYS A 107 -9.31 5.68 1.22
N ARG A 108 -9.97 6.67 1.85
CA ARG A 108 -11.37 6.54 2.29
C ARG A 108 -12.30 6.56 1.09
N SER A 109 -13.33 5.73 1.14
CA SER A 109 -14.38 5.65 0.12
C SER A 109 -15.69 5.15 0.72
N ASP A 110 -16.75 5.09 -0.08
CA ASP A 110 -18.01 4.47 0.37
C ASP A 110 -17.87 2.99 0.71
N LYS A 111 -16.91 2.29 0.08
CA LYS A 111 -16.59 0.89 0.34
C LYS A 111 -15.58 0.69 1.47
N SER A 112 -14.90 1.75 1.92
CA SER A 112 -13.97 1.73 3.06
C SER A 112 -13.99 3.08 3.78
N LYS A 113 -14.91 3.24 4.74
CA LYS A 113 -15.17 4.52 5.41
C LYS A 113 -13.98 4.99 6.25
N ASN A 114 -13.26 4.04 6.86
CA ASN A 114 -12.04 4.30 7.60
C ASN A 114 -10.80 4.37 6.71
N GLY A 115 -10.90 3.91 5.46
CA GLY A 115 -9.80 3.85 4.51
C GLY A 115 -8.91 2.64 4.71
N VAL A 116 -8.12 2.31 3.68
CA VAL A 116 -7.16 1.20 3.73
C VAL A 116 -6.09 1.47 4.79
N ALA A 117 -5.50 2.68 4.79
CA ALA A 117 -4.58 3.14 5.81
C ALA A 117 -5.31 4.07 6.78
N LYS A 118 -5.92 3.51 7.83
CA LYS A 118 -6.81 4.23 8.75
C LYS A 118 -6.21 5.52 9.33
N TYR A 119 -4.93 5.46 9.66
CA TYR A 119 -4.15 6.59 10.20
C TYR A 119 -3.10 7.11 9.23
N GLY A 120 -3.27 6.84 7.92
CA GLY A 120 -2.43 7.48 6.91
C GLY A 120 -2.62 8.99 6.91
N HIS A 121 -1.57 9.72 6.56
CA HIS A 121 -1.60 11.17 6.39
C HIS A 121 -1.18 11.52 4.98
N LEU A 122 -1.58 12.70 4.49
CA LEU A 122 -1.27 13.13 3.13
C LEU A 122 0.21 13.52 2.94
N SER A 123 0.88 13.93 4.02
CA SER A 123 2.24 14.45 3.95
C SER A 123 3.11 14.05 5.15
N ASP A 124 2.85 12.92 5.81
CA ASP A 124 3.72 12.47 6.93
C ASP A 124 5.02 11.80 6.47
N GLY A 125 5.25 11.72 5.16
CA GLY A 125 6.43 11.10 4.60
C GLY A 125 6.45 9.58 4.75
N LYS A 126 5.27 8.93 4.77
CA LYS A 126 5.18 7.47 4.81
C LYS A 126 4.32 6.89 3.70
N LEU A 127 4.79 5.80 3.11
CA LEU A 127 4.01 4.87 2.32
C LEU A 127 3.60 3.71 3.22
N HIS A 128 2.32 3.33 3.20
CA HIS A 128 1.82 2.16 3.90
C HIS A 128 1.83 0.95 2.96
N LEU A 129 2.80 0.06 3.17
CA LEU A 129 2.91 -1.21 2.47
C LEU A 129 2.10 -2.27 3.21
N VAL A 130 0.98 -2.67 2.63
CA VAL A 130 0.16 -3.79 3.10
C VAL A 130 0.63 -5.07 2.41
N VAL A 131 1.11 -6.01 3.21
CA VAL A 131 1.59 -7.33 2.76
C VAL A 131 0.61 -8.38 3.24
N ILE A 132 0.06 -9.15 2.30
CA ILE A 132 -0.85 -10.25 2.59
C ILE A 132 -0.12 -11.54 2.26
N LYS A 133 0.30 -12.27 3.30
CA LYS A 133 0.94 -13.58 3.15
C LYS A 133 -0.05 -14.59 2.58
N ARG A 134 0.47 -15.68 2.02
CA ARG A 134 -0.37 -16.83 1.65
C ARG A 134 -1.25 -17.24 2.84
N CYS A 135 -2.55 -17.30 2.62
CA CYS A 135 -3.54 -17.64 3.64
C CYS A 135 -4.73 -18.39 3.03
N SER A 136 -5.62 -18.90 3.88
CA SER A 136 -6.85 -19.58 3.42
C SER A 136 -7.87 -18.57 2.88
N ARG A 137 -8.83 -19.05 2.08
CA ARG A 137 -9.95 -18.24 1.56
C ARG A 137 -10.69 -17.49 2.65
N LEU A 138 -10.94 -18.13 3.79
CA LEU A 138 -11.64 -17.51 4.91
C LEU A 138 -10.81 -16.40 5.56
N MET A 139 -9.49 -16.57 5.65
CA MET A 139 -8.59 -15.54 6.14
C MET A 139 -8.50 -14.36 5.16
N TYR A 140 -8.45 -14.63 3.86
CA TYR A 140 -8.48 -13.58 2.84
C TYR A 140 -9.83 -12.83 2.81
N LEU A 141 -10.96 -13.53 2.97
CA LEU A 141 -12.26 -12.89 3.12
C LEU A 141 -12.32 -12.02 4.39
N ARG A 142 -11.80 -12.52 5.52
CA ARG A 142 -11.69 -11.74 6.76
C ARG A 142 -10.85 -10.48 6.58
N PHE A 143 -9.75 -10.58 5.84
CA PHE A 143 -8.95 -9.42 5.44
C PHE A 143 -9.80 -8.38 4.67
N LEU A 144 -10.50 -8.81 3.61
CA LEU A 144 -11.33 -7.90 2.80
C LEU A 144 -12.41 -7.21 3.63
N LEU A 145 -13.11 -7.97 4.48
CA LEU A 145 -14.14 -7.43 5.38
C LEU A 145 -13.55 -6.44 6.38
N ARG A 146 -12.39 -6.76 6.97
CA ARG A 146 -11.71 -5.87 7.90
C ARG A 146 -11.30 -4.55 7.24
N MET A 147 -10.69 -4.62 6.07
CA MET A 147 -10.29 -3.46 5.29
C MET A 147 -11.49 -2.58 4.90
N ALA A 148 -12.64 -3.18 4.58
CA ALA A 148 -13.86 -2.45 4.24
C ALA A 148 -14.50 -1.73 5.45
N HIS A 149 -14.54 -2.38 6.62
CA HIS A 149 -15.31 -1.87 7.75
C HIS A 149 -14.47 -1.13 8.80
N ILE A 150 -13.24 -1.58 9.06
CA ILE A 150 -12.39 -1.11 10.16
C ILE A 150 -11.18 -0.32 9.63
N GLY A 151 -10.65 -0.73 8.48
CA GLY A 151 -9.37 -0.24 7.96
C GLY A 151 -8.17 -1.00 8.56
N LEU A 152 -6.97 -0.66 8.10
CA LEU A 152 -5.71 -1.26 8.56
C LEU A 152 -4.83 -0.20 9.23
N GLU A 153 -4.06 -0.61 10.22
CA GLU A 153 -3.17 0.25 11.00
C GLU A 153 -1.82 -0.45 11.19
N ALA A 154 -0.72 0.30 11.11
CA ALA A 154 0.60 -0.30 11.34
C ALA A 154 0.74 -0.65 12.83
N GLY A 155 1.23 -1.86 13.10
CA GLY A 155 1.31 -2.40 14.46
C GLY A 155 -0.04 -2.88 15.04
N GLY A 156 -1.13 -2.81 14.27
CA GLY A 156 -2.43 -3.36 14.68
C GLY A 156 -2.45 -4.89 14.62
N ASP A 157 -3.28 -5.50 15.47
CA ASP A 157 -3.54 -6.94 15.40
C ASP A 157 -4.45 -7.25 14.20
N HIS A 158 -3.83 -7.73 13.12
CA HIS A 158 -4.51 -8.15 11.89
C HIS A 158 -4.35 -9.67 11.66
N GLY A 159 -3.88 -10.40 12.66
CA GLY A 159 -3.40 -11.77 12.53
C GLY A 159 -2.06 -11.89 11.78
N ASP A 160 -1.43 -13.05 11.86
CA ASP A 160 -0.03 -13.26 11.43
C ASP A 160 0.20 -13.25 9.91
N TYR A 161 -0.87 -13.11 9.14
CA TYR A 161 -0.89 -13.16 7.68
C TYR A 161 -1.01 -11.78 7.01
N ILE A 162 -1.26 -10.72 7.77
CA ILE A 162 -1.29 -9.34 7.26
C ILE A 162 -0.24 -8.53 8.00
N LYS A 163 0.66 -7.89 7.26
CA LYS A 163 1.60 -6.90 7.80
C LYS A 163 1.30 -5.54 7.16
N VAL A 164 1.22 -4.49 7.97
CA VAL A 164 1.14 -3.10 7.49
C VAL A 164 2.44 -2.42 7.90
N ILE A 165 3.28 -2.13 6.91
CA ILE A 165 4.67 -1.71 7.10
C ILE A 165 4.79 -0.27 6.59
N PRO A 166 5.20 0.70 7.43
CA PRO A 166 5.58 2.00 6.93
C PRO A 166 6.91 1.90 6.17
N ALA A 167 6.97 2.47 4.98
CA ALA A 167 8.14 2.44 4.12
C ALA A 167 8.37 3.80 3.43
N LEU A 168 9.62 4.05 3.04
CA LEU A 168 10.03 5.19 2.22
C LEU A 168 10.23 4.78 0.76
N ALA A 169 10.65 3.53 0.54
CA ALA A 169 10.80 2.92 -0.77
C ALA A 169 10.51 1.43 -0.68
N VAL A 170 10.04 0.85 -1.78
CA VAL A 170 9.64 -0.56 -1.89
C VAL A 170 10.14 -1.10 -3.22
N ARG A 171 10.68 -2.31 -3.21
CA ARG A 171 11.09 -3.08 -4.39
C ARG A 171 10.49 -4.48 -4.30
N ILE A 172 9.78 -4.89 -5.34
CA ILE A 172 9.16 -6.21 -5.45
C ILE A 172 9.61 -6.87 -6.74
N GLU A 173 10.21 -8.04 -6.60
CA GLU A 173 10.75 -8.84 -7.69
C GLU A 173 10.00 -10.16 -7.76
N PRO A 174 9.17 -10.41 -8.78
CA PRO A 174 8.43 -11.66 -8.90
C PRO A 174 9.36 -12.84 -9.15
N ILE A 175 8.98 -14.01 -8.65
CA ILE A 175 9.70 -15.27 -8.83
C ILE A 175 8.76 -16.26 -9.55
N GLY A 176 9.03 -16.54 -10.82
CA GLY A 176 8.23 -17.46 -11.62
C GLY A 176 6.96 -16.82 -12.17
N LYS A 177 5.79 -17.21 -11.65
CA LYS A 177 4.51 -16.77 -12.19
C LYS A 177 4.28 -15.27 -11.94
N GLU A 178 4.09 -14.52 -13.01
CA GLU A 178 3.84 -13.09 -12.95
C GLU A 178 2.37 -12.77 -12.62
N SER A 179 2.19 -11.59 -12.03
CA SER A 179 0.91 -10.90 -11.82
C SER A 179 1.02 -9.53 -12.48
N GLN A 180 -0.10 -8.87 -12.68
CA GLN A 180 -0.11 -7.49 -13.13
C GLN A 180 -0.15 -6.53 -11.94
N TRP A 181 0.47 -5.37 -12.11
CA TRP A 181 0.33 -4.24 -11.20
C TRP A 181 -0.73 -3.29 -11.73
N ASN A 182 -1.41 -2.61 -10.81
CA ASN A 182 -2.17 -1.41 -11.15
C ASN A 182 -1.70 -0.25 -10.29
N VAL A 183 -1.82 0.96 -10.83
CA VAL A 183 -1.65 2.23 -10.12
C VAL A 183 -2.85 3.09 -10.46
N ASP A 184 -3.64 3.46 -9.46
CA ASP A 184 -4.85 4.29 -9.61
C ASP A 184 -5.83 3.84 -10.71
N GLY A 185 -5.87 2.52 -10.96
CA GLY A 185 -6.76 1.90 -11.95
C GLY A 185 -6.10 1.62 -13.30
N GLU A 186 -4.88 2.11 -13.54
CA GLU A 186 -4.12 1.85 -14.76
C GLU A 186 -3.20 0.63 -14.60
N LEU A 187 -3.16 -0.24 -15.62
CA LEU A 187 -2.30 -1.43 -15.61
C LEU A 187 -0.87 -1.08 -16.01
N LEU A 188 0.10 -1.63 -15.28
CA LEU A 188 1.51 -1.47 -15.61
C LEU A 188 2.03 -2.65 -16.44
N PRO A 189 2.94 -2.41 -17.41
CA PRO A 189 3.47 -3.45 -18.28
C PRO A 189 4.56 -4.32 -17.65
N SER A 190 5.27 -3.83 -16.61
CA SER A 190 6.37 -4.53 -15.95
C SER A 190 5.90 -5.29 -14.72
N SER A 191 6.43 -6.49 -14.52
CA SER A 191 6.18 -7.33 -13.34
C SER A 191 7.12 -7.00 -12.17
N ILE A 192 8.34 -6.51 -12.44
CA ILE A 192 9.21 -5.90 -11.43
C ILE A 192 8.65 -4.52 -11.10
N PHE A 193 8.44 -4.29 -9.81
CA PHE A 193 7.87 -3.04 -9.32
C PHE A 193 8.81 -2.37 -8.33
N THR A 194 8.99 -1.07 -8.48
CA THR A 194 9.71 -0.26 -7.50
C THR A 194 8.93 1.04 -7.28
N ALA A 195 8.73 1.39 -6.02
CA ALA A 195 8.08 2.64 -5.62
C ALA A 195 8.93 3.37 -4.59
N GLN A 196 8.73 4.68 -4.54
CA GLN A 196 9.37 5.59 -3.61
C GLN A 196 8.40 6.70 -3.27
N LEU A 197 8.48 7.14 -2.03
CA LEU A 197 7.68 8.24 -1.55
C LEU A 197 8.43 9.56 -1.71
N HIS A 198 7.70 10.55 -2.23
CA HIS A 198 8.10 11.95 -2.19
C HIS A 198 7.13 12.70 -1.28
N ARG A 199 7.62 13.21 -0.14
CA ARG A 199 6.80 13.95 0.81
C ARG A 199 6.51 15.36 0.31
N GLY A 200 5.27 15.83 0.46
CA GLY A 200 4.90 17.20 0.11
C GLY A 200 5.09 17.54 -1.37
N ALA A 201 5.05 16.54 -2.26
CA ALA A 201 5.39 16.73 -3.67
C ALA A 201 4.34 17.52 -4.47
N VAL A 202 3.08 17.52 -4.02
CA VAL A 202 1.96 18.16 -4.73
C VAL A 202 1.02 18.82 -3.72
N ASP A 203 0.58 20.04 -4.04
CA ASP A 203 -0.48 20.73 -3.32
C ASP A 203 -1.85 20.26 -3.81
N VAL A 204 -2.69 19.81 -2.88
CA VAL A 204 -4.04 19.31 -3.18
C VAL A 204 -5.09 20.18 -2.49
N PHE A 205 -6.02 20.71 -3.27
CA PHE A 205 -7.21 21.37 -2.74
C PHE A 205 -8.25 20.31 -2.39
N ALA A 206 -8.47 20.10 -1.09
CA ALA A 206 -9.48 19.16 -0.60
C ALA A 206 -10.24 19.76 0.58
N ARG A 207 -11.55 19.47 0.63
CA ARG A 207 -12.34 19.63 1.86
C ARG A 207 -11.94 18.48 2.77
N GLY A 208 -10.98 18.73 3.67
CA GLY A 208 -10.52 17.70 4.61
C GLY A 208 -11.67 17.15 5.44
N VAL A 209 -11.46 16.03 6.11
CA VAL A 209 -12.46 15.51 7.06
C VAL A 209 -12.54 16.49 8.22
N ASP A 210 -13.71 17.10 8.40
CA ASP A 210 -13.97 18.05 9.48
C ASP A 210 -13.78 17.38 10.85
N GLY A 211 -13.35 18.16 11.83
CA GLY A 211 -13.05 17.78 13.22
C GLY A 211 -14.27 17.37 14.01
#